data_AF-A0A517TM89-F1
#
_entry.id   AF-A0A517TM89-F1
#
_cell.length_a   1.000
_cell.length_b   1.000
_cell.length_c   1.000
_cell.angle_alpha   90.00
_cell.angle_beta   90.00
_cell.angle_gamma   90.00
#
_symmetry.space_group_name_H-M   'P 1'
#
loop_
_entity.id
_entity.type
_entity.pdbx_description
1 polymer ?
#
loop_
_entity_poly.entity_id
_entity_poly.type
_entity_poly.pdbx_seq_one_letter_code
_entity_poly.pdbx_strand_id
1 'polypeptide(L)'
;MAKERKPKDRPAPAGQGGVSPEAGPSWWLRAAISLVLLWHLFVVFISPLSVPPASQLVVDIAQSQAVRWYSDSLYLNHGYHFFGPEPPVNQLVRYTVTDAAGQMVAEGEFPNTDQQWPRLLYHRHMMLADQSSLGPPYIHPDDWRNLSLRAYGRRLLRVHGGERVRVDCVRHNLLIPERVLAGDDPNAPEMYTAVATVEETAAGLENPLPVPAPPEPQAPPAEFEPLPIGGGL
;
A
#
# COMPACT_ATOMS: atom_id res chain seq x y z
N MET A 1 71.14 -40.40 -57.62
CA MET A 1 69.78 -40.11 -58.09
C MET A 1 68.80 -40.39 -56.97
N ALA A 2 68.15 -39.35 -56.42
CA ALA A 2 66.80 -39.42 -55.86
C ALA A 2 66.33 -37.98 -55.59
N LYS A 3 65.32 -37.55 -56.36
CA LYS A 3 64.72 -36.21 -56.35
C LYS A 3 63.77 -36.05 -55.16
N GLU A 4 63.65 -34.80 -54.73
CA GLU A 4 62.70 -34.23 -53.76
C GLU A 4 61.30 -34.85 -53.75
N ARG A 5 60.69 -34.86 -52.55
CA ARG A 5 59.26 -34.61 -52.40
C ARG A 5 59.03 -33.60 -51.27
N LYS A 6 58.65 -32.37 -51.63
CA LYS A 6 58.10 -31.38 -50.70
C LYS A 6 56.83 -31.93 -50.04
N PRO A 7 56.67 -31.86 -48.71
CA PRO A 7 55.37 -32.11 -48.11
C PRO A 7 54.40 -31.00 -48.52
N LYS A 8 53.27 -31.45 -49.05
CA LYS A 8 52.13 -30.68 -49.54
C LYS A 8 51.47 -29.95 -48.37
N ASP A 9 51.49 -28.61 -48.38
CA ASP A 9 50.72 -27.79 -47.45
C ASP A 9 49.24 -28.19 -47.53
N ARG A 10 48.72 -28.76 -46.45
CA ARG A 10 47.28 -28.93 -46.26
C ARG A 10 46.72 -27.55 -45.89
N PRO A 11 45.73 -27.00 -46.61
CA PRO A 11 45.02 -25.83 -46.12
C PRO A 11 44.35 -26.19 -44.79
N ALA A 12 44.61 -25.37 -43.76
CA ALA A 12 43.92 -25.48 -42.48
C ALA A 12 42.40 -25.38 -42.69
N PRO A 13 41.58 -26.10 -41.92
CA PRO A 13 40.13 -26.00 -42.05
C PRO A 13 39.70 -24.56 -41.73
N ALA A 14 39.13 -23.89 -42.73
CA ALA A 14 38.37 -22.66 -42.57
C ALA A 14 37.12 -23.00 -41.75
N GLY A 15 37.21 -22.86 -40.44
CA GLY A 15 36.16 -23.35 -39.56
C GLY A 15 36.46 -23.11 -38.09
N GLN A 16 36.61 -21.84 -37.72
CA GLN A 16 36.23 -21.31 -36.41
C GLN A 16 36.36 -19.80 -36.45
N GLY A 17 35.22 -19.11 -36.58
CA GLY A 17 35.12 -17.70 -36.26
C GLY A 17 35.47 -17.54 -34.79
N GLY A 18 36.74 -17.25 -34.52
CA GLY A 18 37.19 -16.84 -33.20
C GLY A 18 36.54 -15.53 -32.86
N VAL A 19 35.43 -15.58 -32.13
CA VAL A 19 35.10 -14.49 -31.22
C VAL A 19 36.24 -14.50 -30.22
N SER A 20 37.19 -13.57 -30.39
CA SER A 20 38.19 -13.27 -29.36
C SER A 20 37.45 -13.20 -28.03
N PRO A 21 37.96 -13.81 -26.93
CA PRO A 21 37.30 -13.66 -25.65
C PRO A 21 37.21 -12.16 -25.40
N GLU A 22 35.99 -11.60 -25.39
CA GLU A 22 35.80 -10.21 -25.04
C GLU A 22 36.52 -10.01 -23.72
N ALA A 23 37.56 -9.17 -23.74
CA ALA A 23 38.32 -8.88 -22.55
C ALA A 23 37.33 -8.28 -21.56
N GLY A 24 36.88 -9.11 -20.61
CA GLY A 24 35.88 -8.70 -19.64
C GLY A 24 36.35 -7.44 -18.90
N PRO A 25 35.44 -6.75 -18.19
CA PRO A 25 35.75 -5.50 -17.52
C PRO A 25 37.03 -5.65 -16.69
N SER A 26 37.90 -4.66 -16.77
CA SER A 26 39.17 -4.64 -16.05
C SER A 26 38.95 -4.89 -14.56
N TRP A 27 39.92 -5.52 -13.89
CA TRP A 27 39.79 -5.87 -12.48
C TRP A 27 39.52 -4.65 -11.58
N TRP A 28 40.08 -3.48 -11.94
CA TRP A 28 39.85 -2.22 -11.22
C TRP A 28 38.40 -1.74 -11.38
N LEU A 29 37.82 -1.90 -12.57
CA LEU A 29 36.43 -1.53 -12.83
C LEU A 29 35.49 -2.46 -12.07
N ARG A 30 35.79 -3.77 -12.04
CA ARG A 30 35.05 -4.72 -11.22
C ARG A 30 35.11 -4.35 -9.74
N ALA A 31 36.31 -4.03 -9.23
CA ALA A 31 36.48 -3.62 -7.83
C ALA A 31 35.70 -2.34 -7.50
N ALA A 32 35.75 -1.34 -8.39
CA ALA A 32 34.99 -0.09 -8.23
C ALA A 32 33.47 -0.34 -8.22
N ILE A 33 32.95 -1.14 -9.17
CA ILE A 33 31.54 -1.51 -9.21
C ILE A 33 31.15 -2.29 -7.96
N SER A 34 31.96 -3.27 -7.54
CA SER A 34 31.70 -4.03 -6.31
C SER A 34 31.66 -3.13 -5.08
N LEU A 35 32.54 -2.15 -4.97
CA LEU A 35 32.53 -1.18 -3.86
C LEU A 35 31.25 -0.33 -3.86
N VAL A 36 30.84 0.17 -5.03
CA VAL A 36 29.58 0.93 -5.18
C VAL A 36 28.37 0.08 -4.83
N LEU A 37 28.33 -1.19 -5.27
CA LEU A 37 27.24 -2.11 -4.94
C LEU A 37 27.18 -2.43 -3.45
N LEU A 38 28.34 -2.66 -2.80
CA LEU A 38 28.41 -2.87 -1.36
C LEU A 38 27.96 -1.63 -0.59
N TRP A 39 28.37 -0.43 -1.03
CA TRP A 39 27.91 0.82 -0.46
C TRP A 39 26.40 1.01 -0.61
N HIS A 40 25.86 0.79 -1.81
CA HIS A 40 24.44 0.88 -2.08
C HIS A 40 23.64 -0.09 -1.20
N LEU A 41 24.05 -1.36 -1.18
CA LEU A 41 23.40 -2.40 -0.37
C LEU A 41 23.44 -2.03 1.12
N PHE A 42 24.58 -1.56 1.60
CA PHE A 42 24.73 -1.06 2.96
C PHE A 42 23.74 0.07 3.26
N VAL A 43 23.62 1.08 2.39
CA VAL A 43 22.69 2.20 2.59
C VAL A 43 21.22 1.74 2.57
N VAL A 44 20.86 0.84 1.65
CA VAL A 44 19.51 0.26 1.55
C VAL A 44 19.11 -0.46 2.85
N PHE A 45 20.04 -1.12 3.53
CA PHE A 45 19.75 -1.82 4.80
C PHE A 45 19.87 -0.93 6.03
N ILE A 46 20.86 -0.05 6.10
CA ILE A 46 21.08 0.77 7.30
C ILE A 46 19.90 1.73 7.55
N SER A 47 19.23 2.18 6.48
CA SER A 47 18.10 3.09 6.58
C SER A 47 16.90 2.48 7.35
N PRO A 48 16.31 1.33 6.94
CA PRO A 48 15.23 0.71 7.71
C PRO A 48 15.69 0.19 9.08
N LEU A 49 16.94 -0.26 9.23
CA LEU A 49 17.48 -0.71 10.51
C LEU A 49 17.65 0.43 11.54
N SER A 50 17.63 1.69 11.08
CA SER A 50 17.68 2.86 11.96
C SER A 50 16.32 3.28 12.52
N VAL A 51 15.23 2.66 12.05
CA VAL A 51 13.86 2.92 12.56
C VAL A 51 13.71 2.29 13.95
N PRO A 52 13.15 2.99 14.94
CA PRO A 52 12.94 2.42 16.27
C PRO A 52 12.14 1.11 16.26
N PRO A 53 12.48 0.14 17.12
CA PRO A 53 13.58 0.17 18.09
C PRO A 53 14.94 -0.16 17.43
N ALA A 54 15.87 0.81 17.45
CA ALA A 54 17.22 0.68 16.90
C ALA A 54 18.26 1.14 17.93
N SER A 55 19.49 0.61 17.84
CA SER A 55 20.58 1.08 18.69
C SER A 55 21.05 2.46 18.25
N GLN A 56 21.52 3.28 19.20
CA GLN A 56 22.01 4.64 18.90
C GLN A 56 23.12 4.63 17.85
N LEU A 57 23.99 3.61 17.87
CA LEU A 57 25.07 3.47 16.89
C LEU A 57 24.54 3.29 15.46
N VAL A 58 23.48 2.50 15.27
CA VAL A 58 22.88 2.31 13.94
C VAL A 58 22.23 3.60 13.46
N VAL A 59 21.55 4.32 14.36
CA VAL A 59 20.97 5.63 14.07
C VAL A 59 22.05 6.63 13.67
N ASP A 60 23.14 6.75 14.44
CA ASP A 60 24.22 7.69 14.17
C ASP A 60 24.91 7.41 12.83
N ILE A 61 25.13 6.13 12.49
CA ILE A 61 25.69 5.73 11.20
C ILE A 61 24.73 6.07 10.06
N ALA A 62 23.44 5.76 10.20
CA ALA A 62 22.43 6.08 9.18
C ALA A 62 22.27 7.59 8.97
N GLN A 63 22.42 8.38 10.03
CA GLN A 63 22.33 9.84 10.02
C GLN A 63 23.65 10.54 9.67
N SER A 64 24.74 9.77 9.47
CA SER A 64 26.02 10.33 9.04
C SER A 64 25.89 11.04 7.69
N GLN A 65 26.66 12.12 7.51
CA GLN A 65 26.58 12.95 6.31
C GLN A 65 26.77 12.17 5.01
N ALA A 66 27.69 11.20 4.98
CA ALA A 66 27.97 10.38 3.81
C ALA A 66 26.78 9.49 3.42
N VAL A 67 26.15 8.84 4.41
CA VAL A 67 24.97 8.01 4.18
C VAL A 67 23.80 8.87 3.72
N ARG A 68 23.54 9.99 4.41
CA ARG A 68 22.45 10.92 4.09
C ARG A 68 22.55 11.54 2.72
N TRP A 69 23.73 12.04 2.33
CA TRP A 69 23.92 12.59 0.98
C TRP A 69 23.56 11.58 -0.11
N TYR A 70 23.90 10.31 0.09
CA TYR A 70 23.58 9.26 -0.85
C TYR A 70 22.11 8.83 -0.78
N SER A 71 21.58 8.58 0.43
CA SER A 71 20.21 8.10 0.63
C SER A 71 19.16 9.14 0.30
N ASP A 72 19.36 10.41 0.67
CA ASP A 72 18.44 11.52 0.38
C ASP A 72 18.37 11.77 -1.14
N SER A 73 19.52 11.76 -1.83
CA SER A 73 19.59 11.98 -3.28
C SER A 73 18.89 10.89 -4.09
N LEU A 74 18.94 9.64 -3.61
CA LEU A 74 18.29 8.49 -4.24
C LEU A 74 16.92 8.17 -3.63
N TYR A 75 16.47 8.98 -2.65
CA TYR A 75 15.21 8.80 -1.95
C TYR A 75 15.03 7.43 -1.27
N LEU A 76 16.12 6.81 -0.82
CA LEU A 76 16.15 5.45 -0.25
C LEU A 76 15.66 5.39 1.20
N ASN A 77 15.63 6.53 1.89
CA ASN A 77 15.30 6.65 3.31
C ASN A 77 13.81 6.90 3.63
N HIS A 78 12.96 6.96 2.60
CA HIS A 78 11.53 7.24 2.76
C HIS A 78 10.64 5.99 2.70
N GLY A 79 11.24 4.79 2.63
CA GLY A 79 10.47 3.54 2.51
C GLY A 79 9.46 3.34 3.64
N TYR A 80 9.80 3.74 4.86
CA TYR A 80 8.88 3.66 6.01
C TYR A 80 7.85 4.81 6.04
N HIS A 81 8.16 5.98 5.47
CA HIS A 81 7.22 7.10 5.38
C HIS A 81 6.01 6.81 4.49
N PHE A 82 6.15 5.91 3.51
CA PHE A 82 5.00 5.39 2.74
C PHE A 82 4.03 4.54 3.60
N PHE A 83 4.47 4.06 4.76
CA PHE A 83 3.73 3.12 5.62
C PHE A 83 3.57 3.59 7.07
N GLY A 84 4.00 4.81 7.45
CA GLY A 84 3.94 5.31 8.83
C GLY A 84 3.93 6.85 8.91
N PRO A 85 3.11 7.41 9.83
CA PRO A 85 3.43 7.25 11.26
C PRO A 85 2.38 6.57 12.13
N GLU A 86 1.18 6.28 11.63
CA GLU A 86 0.14 5.54 12.37
C GLU A 86 -0.38 4.40 11.49
N PRO A 87 -0.51 3.17 11.99
CA PRO A 87 -1.23 2.15 11.24
C PRO A 87 -2.62 2.70 10.90
N PRO A 88 -3.07 2.62 9.64
CA PRO A 88 -4.40 3.09 9.27
C PRO A 88 -5.43 2.43 10.18
N VAL A 89 -6.41 3.22 10.62
CA VAL A 89 -7.47 2.77 11.50
C VAL A 89 -8.27 1.70 10.78
N ASN A 90 -8.07 0.44 11.15
CA ASN A 90 -8.76 -0.68 10.52
C ASN A 90 -10.25 -0.63 10.86
N GLN A 91 -11.07 -0.62 9.82
CA GLN A 91 -12.52 -0.64 9.93
C GLN A 91 -13.08 -1.93 9.36
N LEU A 92 -14.13 -2.40 10.02
CA LEU A 92 -14.93 -3.53 9.64
C LEU A 92 -16.35 -3.04 9.45
N VAL A 93 -17.05 -3.60 8.46
CA VAL A 93 -18.47 -3.36 8.26
C VAL A 93 -19.18 -4.66 8.61
N ARG A 94 -20.01 -4.63 9.64
CA ARG A 94 -20.90 -5.73 10.03
C ARG A 94 -22.30 -5.41 9.54
N TYR A 95 -23.03 -6.43 9.12
CA TYR A 95 -24.40 -6.23 8.66
C TYR A 95 -25.31 -7.37 9.05
N THR A 96 -26.58 -7.02 9.26
CA THR A 96 -27.68 -7.96 9.47
C THR A 96 -28.84 -7.55 8.59
N VAL A 97 -29.30 -8.46 7.74
CA VAL A 97 -30.46 -8.30 6.86
C VAL A 97 -31.62 -9.09 7.44
N THR A 98 -32.79 -8.45 7.55
CA THR A 98 -34.02 -9.07 8.06
C THR A 98 -35.16 -8.97 7.06
N ASP A 99 -36.10 -9.91 7.12
CA ASP A 99 -37.33 -9.91 6.32
C ASP A 99 -38.43 -9.03 6.94
N ALA A 100 -39.61 -9.01 6.32
CA ALA A 100 -40.76 -8.25 6.79
C ALA A 100 -41.30 -8.74 8.15
N ALA A 101 -41.05 -9.99 8.53
CA ALA A 101 -41.39 -10.56 9.83
C ALA A 101 -40.29 -10.33 10.90
N GLY A 102 -39.19 -9.65 10.53
CA GLY A 102 -38.04 -9.42 11.39
C GLY A 102 -37.12 -10.63 11.56
N GLN A 103 -37.31 -11.71 10.78
CA GLN A 103 -36.42 -12.86 10.78
C GLN A 103 -35.14 -12.54 10.02
N MET A 104 -34.02 -13.05 10.52
CA MET A 104 -32.72 -12.83 9.91
C MET A 104 -32.59 -13.62 8.60
N VAL A 105 -32.39 -12.90 7.50
CA VAL A 105 -32.20 -13.45 6.15
C VAL A 105 -30.73 -13.66 5.86
N ALA A 106 -29.88 -12.72 6.27
CA ALA A 106 -28.44 -12.80 6.10
C ALA A 106 -27.71 -12.02 7.19
N GLU A 107 -26.52 -12.47 7.53
CA GLU A 107 -25.60 -11.79 8.43
C GLU A 107 -24.19 -11.94 7.85
N GLY A 108 -23.34 -10.95 8.07
CA GLY A 108 -21.95 -11.06 7.69
C GLY A 108 -21.12 -9.86 8.12
N GLU A 109 -19.84 -9.94 7.80
CA GLU A 109 -18.90 -8.86 8.00
C GLU A 109 -17.90 -8.79 6.86
N PHE A 110 -17.36 -7.61 6.62
CA PHE A 110 -16.27 -7.44 5.68
C PHE A 110 -15.31 -6.33 6.13
N PRO A 111 -13.99 -6.51 5.90
CA PRO A 111 -13.36 -7.67 5.30
C PRO A 111 -13.32 -8.90 6.24
N ASN A 112 -13.45 -10.11 5.69
CA ASN A 112 -13.44 -11.36 6.43
C ASN A 112 -12.57 -12.40 5.71
N THR A 113 -11.53 -12.93 6.38
CA THR A 113 -10.54 -13.83 5.78
C THR A 113 -11.08 -15.22 5.45
N ASP A 114 -12.10 -15.67 6.16
CA ASP A 114 -12.68 -17.01 6.01
C ASP A 114 -13.63 -17.07 4.82
N GLN A 115 -14.28 -15.95 4.51
CA GLN A 115 -15.26 -15.85 3.42
C GLN A 115 -14.67 -15.29 2.12
N GLN A 116 -13.60 -14.50 2.18
CA GLN A 116 -13.10 -13.72 1.03
C GLN A 116 -11.73 -14.23 0.56
N TRP A 117 -11.75 -15.32 -0.21
CA TRP A 117 -10.59 -15.86 -0.90
C TRP A 117 -10.80 -15.81 -2.42
N PRO A 118 -9.77 -15.53 -3.26
CA PRO A 118 -8.35 -15.33 -2.93
C PRO A 118 -8.05 -14.00 -2.24
N ARG A 119 -6.81 -13.81 -1.79
CA ARG A 119 -6.37 -12.63 -1.01
C ARG A 119 -6.77 -11.28 -1.63
N LEU A 120 -6.83 -11.19 -2.96
CA LEU A 120 -7.26 -9.99 -3.67
C LEU A 120 -8.74 -9.64 -3.43
N LEU A 121 -9.62 -10.63 -3.27
CA LEU A 121 -11.03 -10.42 -2.95
C LEU A 121 -11.19 -9.82 -1.54
N TYR A 122 -10.43 -10.33 -0.57
CA TYR A 122 -10.34 -9.73 0.76
C TYR A 122 -9.87 -8.28 0.69
N HIS A 123 -8.81 -7.99 -0.08
CA HIS A 123 -8.31 -6.62 -0.23
C HIS A 123 -9.37 -5.69 -0.80
N ARG A 124 -10.17 -6.13 -1.77
CA ARG A 124 -11.27 -5.31 -2.30
C ARG A 124 -12.27 -4.93 -1.21
N HIS A 125 -12.65 -5.87 -0.34
CA HIS A 125 -13.57 -5.61 0.75
C HIS A 125 -12.96 -4.74 1.85
N MET A 126 -11.66 -4.93 2.13
CA MET A 126 -10.92 -4.08 3.04
C MET A 126 -10.91 -2.63 2.54
N MET A 127 -10.64 -2.42 1.25
CA MET A 127 -10.68 -1.09 0.63
C MET A 127 -12.09 -0.49 0.66
N LEU A 128 -13.15 -1.28 0.51
CA LEU A 128 -14.52 -0.77 0.66
C LEU A 128 -14.82 -0.32 2.10
N ALA A 129 -14.40 -1.10 3.09
CA ALA A 129 -14.56 -0.70 4.50
C ALA A 129 -13.79 0.60 4.78
N ASP A 130 -12.54 0.70 4.34
CA ASP A 130 -11.69 1.89 4.56
C ASP A 130 -12.21 3.13 3.80
N GLN A 131 -12.66 2.95 2.56
CA GLN A 131 -13.23 4.03 1.75
C GLN A 131 -14.45 4.70 2.41
N SER A 132 -15.16 3.99 3.29
CA SER A 132 -16.26 4.58 4.06
C SER A 132 -15.81 5.74 4.95
N SER A 133 -14.53 5.82 5.31
CA SER A 133 -13.96 6.91 6.09
C SER A 133 -13.09 7.88 5.28
N LEU A 134 -12.83 7.58 4.01
CA LEU A 134 -12.00 8.39 3.11
C LEU A 134 -12.89 9.18 2.14
N GLY A 135 -13.62 10.15 2.69
CA GLY A 135 -14.53 11.01 1.93
C GLY A 135 -13.83 12.14 1.18
N PRO A 136 -14.54 12.77 0.23
CA PRO A 136 -14.05 14.00 -0.39
C PRO A 136 -13.93 15.13 0.66
N PRO A 137 -12.99 16.07 0.48
CA PRO A 137 -12.64 17.07 1.51
C PRO A 137 -13.76 18.07 1.83
N TYR A 138 -14.79 18.17 0.97
CA TYR A 138 -15.92 19.07 1.13
C TYR A 138 -17.14 18.42 1.81
N ILE A 139 -17.09 17.13 2.14
CA ILE A 139 -18.13 16.43 2.90
C ILE A 139 -17.58 16.12 4.29
N HIS A 140 -18.36 16.37 5.34
CA HIS A 140 -17.95 16.01 6.69
C HIS A 140 -17.68 14.50 6.78
N PRO A 141 -16.60 14.04 7.44
CA PRO A 141 -16.22 12.62 7.45
C PRO A 141 -17.32 11.68 7.92
N ASP A 142 -18.11 12.08 8.92
CA ASP A 142 -19.21 11.27 9.43
C ASP A 142 -20.39 11.20 8.46
N ASP A 143 -20.67 12.27 7.72
CA ASP A 143 -21.71 12.28 6.69
C ASP A 143 -21.33 11.37 5.52
N TRP A 144 -20.06 11.42 5.10
CA TRP A 144 -19.53 10.52 4.09
C TRP A 144 -19.61 9.05 4.53
N ARG A 145 -19.26 8.77 5.79
CA ARG A 145 -19.36 7.44 6.36
C ARG A 145 -20.80 6.94 6.33
N ASN A 146 -21.73 7.74 6.82
CA ASN A 146 -23.15 7.39 6.80
C ASN A 146 -23.64 7.15 5.36
N LEU A 147 -23.31 8.03 4.40
CA LEU A 147 -23.67 7.84 3.00
C LEU A 147 -23.10 6.54 2.40
N SER A 148 -21.85 6.23 2.71
CA SER A 148 -21.17 5.00 2.25
C SER A 148 -21.84 3.75 2.85
N LEU A 149 -22.09 3.73 4.16
CA LEU A 149 -22.76 2.62 4.85
C LEU A 149 -24.19 2.41 4.33
N ARG A 150 -24.92 3.50 4.05
CA ARG A 150 -26.25 3.43 3.42
C ARG A 150 -26.16 2.81 2.02
N ALA A 151 -25.18 3.21 1.21
CA ALA A 151 -24.97 2.62 -0.10
C ALA A 151 -24.69 1.11 0.00
N TYR A 152 -23.89 0.69 0.98
CA TYR A 152 -23.62 -0.72 1.25
C TYR A 152 -24.88 -1.46 1.69
N GLY A 153 -25.63 -0.92 2.65
CA GLY A 153 -26.91 -1.48 3.10
C GLY A 153 -27.88 -1.70 1.94
N ARG A 154 -28.05 -0.70 1.08
CA ARG A 154 -28.92 -0.81 -0.10
C ARG A 154 -28.44 -1.85 -1.11
N ARG A 155 -27.13 -2.04 -1.25
CA ARG A 155 -26.59 -3.13 -2.07
C ARG A 155 -26.88 -4.49 -1.42
N LEU A 156 -26.71 -4.61 -0.11
CA LEU A 156 -26.99 -5.84 0.64
C LEU A 156 -28.46 -6.24 0.57
N LEU A 157 -29.38 -5.28 0.70
CA LEU A 157 -30.82 -5.51 0.50
C LEU A 157 -31.11 -6.08 -0.89
N ARG A 158 -30.52 -5.50 -1.95
CA ARG A 158 -30.71 -5.99 -3.33
C ARG A 158 -30.12 -7.39 -3.56
N VAL A 159 -29.02 -7.72 -2.87
CA VAL A 159 -28.33 -9.01 -3.02
C VAL A 159 -29.04 -10.13 -2.25
N HIS A 160 -29.47 -9.85 -1.03
CA HIS A 160 -30.06 -10.85 -0.14
C HIS A 160 -31.60 -10.87 -0.18
N GLY A 161 -32.25 -9.87 -0.79
CA GLY A 161 -33.71 -9.80 -0.91
C GLY A 161 -34.43 -9.55 0.42
N GLY A 162 -33.81 -8.84 1.36
CA GLY A 162 -34.41 -8.51 2.65
C GLY A 162 -35.29 -7.25 2.63
N GLU A 163 -36.04 -7.04 3.71
CA GLU A 163 -36.89 -5.87 3.92
C GLU A 163 -36.15 -4.75 4.67
N ARG A 164 -35.29 -5.12 5.63
CA ARG A 164 -34.48 -4.18 6.40
C ARG A 164 -33.04 -4.65 6.50
N VAL A 165 -32.12 -3.72 6.59
CA VAL A 165 -30.72 -4.00 6.86
C VAL A 165 -30.21 -3.03 7.91
N ARG A 166 -29.45 -3.57 8.86
CA ARG A 166 -28.62 -2.80 9.77
C ARG A 166 -27.18 -2.97 9.35
N VAL A 167 -26.45 -1.87 9.25
CA VAL A 167 -25.03 -1.85 8.90
C VAL A 167 -24.28 -1.08 9.97
N ASP A 168 -23.33 -1.74 10.63
CA ASP A 168 -22.49 -1.18 11.68
C ASP A 168 -21.05 -1.05 11.15
N CYS A 169 -20.49 0.16 11.22
CA CYS A 169 -19.06 0.38 11.05
C CYS A 169 -18.37 0.20 12.40
N VAL A 170 -17.46 -0.75 12.48
CA VAL A 170 -16.76 -1.16 13.69
C VAL A 170 -15.28 -0.90 13.51
N ARG A 171 -14.65 -0.28 14.52
CA ARG A 171 -13.21 -0.10 14.61
C ARG A 171 -12.61 -1.23 15.44
N HIS A 172 -11.57 -1.86 14.93
CA HIS A 172 -10.76 -2.78 15.71
C HIS A 172 -9.56 -2.04 16.29
N ASN A 173 -9.58 -1.80 17.60
CA ASN A 173 -8.51 -1.12 18.30
C ASN A 173 -7.30 -2.05 18.43
N LEU A 174 -6.11 -1.54 18.17
CA LEU A 174 -4.88 -2.30 18.33
C LEU A 174 -4.50 -2.35 19.81
N LEU A 175 -3.98 -3.51 20.24
CA LEU A 175 -3.33 -3.61 21.55
C LEU A 175 -1.98 -2.91 21.50
N ILE A 176 -1.66 -2.19 22.57
CA ILE A 176 -0.29 -1.74 22.83
C ILE A 176 0.58 -2.96 23.20
N PRO A 177 1.90 -2.96 22.88
CA PRO A 177 2.79 -4.09 23.09
C PRO A 177 2.75 -4.66 24.52
N GLU A 178 2.60 -3.80 25.53
CA GLU A 178 2.56 -4.20 26.95
C GLU A 178 1.37 -5.12 27.25
N ARG A 179 0.20 -4.86 26.64
CA ARG A 179 -1.00 -5.67 26.81
C ARG A 179 -0.90 -7.01 26.08
N VAL A 180 -0.27 -7.01 24.90
CA VAL A 180 0.03 -8.26 24.17
C VAL A 180 0.95 -9.15 25.01
N LEU A 181 1.99 -8.59 25.62
CA LEU A 181 2.91 -9.32 26.50
C LEU A 181 2.24 -9.82 27.79
N ALA A 182 1.24 -9.10 28.29
CA ALA A 182 0.41 -9.54 29.41
C ALA A 182 -0.53 -10.71 29.05
N GLY A 183 -0.65 -11.07 27.77
CA GLY A 183 -1.48 -12.18 27.29
C GLY A 183 -2.91 -11.77 26.92
N ASP A 184 -3.20 -10.48 26.77
CA ASP A 184 -4.51 -10.02 26.32
C ASP A 184 -4.79 -10.51 24.89
N ASP A 185 -6.01 -10.97 24.63
CA ASP A 185 -6.41 -11.42 23.30
C ASP A 185 -6.71 -10.20 22.40
N PRO A 186 -5.98 -10.00 21.29
CA PRO A 186 -6.25 -8.91 20.35
C PRO A 186 -7.62 -9.00 19.71
N ASN A 187 -8.27 -10.17 19.70
CA ASN A 187 -9.58 -10.39 19.10
C ASN A 187 -10.73 -10.36 20.12
N ALA A 188 -10.47 -9.99 21.36
CA ALA A 188 -11.51 -9.91 22.36
C ALA A 188 -12.60 -8.87 21.97
N PRO A 189 -13.89 -9.11 22.30
CA PRO A 189 -14.99 -8.23 21.89
C PRO A 189 -14.81 -6.75 22.28
N GLU A 190 -14.16 -6.47 23.41
CA GLU A 190 -13.82 -5.13 23.87
C GLU A 190 -12.86 -4.37 22.97
N MET A 191 -12.12 -5.08 22.11
CA MET A 191 -11.25 -4.46 21.11
C MET A 191 -12.05 -3.89 19.93
N TYR A 192 -13.35 -4.16 19.85
CA TYR A 192 -14.22 -3.69 18.77
C TYR A 192 -15.14 -2.58 19.26
N THR A 193 -15.05 -1.40 18.65
CA THR A 193 -15.88 -0.24 18.99
C THR A 193 -16.75 0.14 17.80
N ALA A 194 -18.06 0.20 17.97
CA ALA A 194 -18.97 0.73 16.96
C ALA A 194 -18.74 2.24 16.77
N VAL A 195 -18.46 2.65 15.53
CA VAL A 195 -18.21 4.05 15.15
C VAL A 195 -19.46 4.68 14.55
N ALA A 196 -20.21 3.92 13.77
CA ALA A 196 -21.46 4.38 13.16
C ALA A 196 -22.40 3.20 12.92
N THR A 197 -23.69 3.46 12.97
CA THR A 197 -24.75 2.48 12.66
C THR A 197 -25.76 3.16 11.74
N VAL A 198 -26.13 2.47 10.66
CA VAL A 198 -27.19 2.92 9.78
C VAL A 198 -28.18 1.78 9.51
N GLU A 199 -29.46 2.13 9.42
CA GLU A 199 -30.50 1.23 8.97
C GLU A 199 -31.06 1.70 7.61
N GLU A 200 -31.30 0.74 6.72
CA GLU A 200 -31.96 0.97 5.44
C GLU A 200 -33.10 -0.04 5.26
N THR A 201 -34.09 0.34 4.46
CA THR A 201 -35.26 -0.51 4.17
C THR A 201 -35.44 -0.68 2.68
N ALA A 202 -36.13 -1.76 2.27
CA ALA A 202 -36.44 -2.05 0.88
C ALA A 202 -37.23 -0.91 0.23
N ALA A 203 -38.15 -0.28 0.97
CA ALA A 203 -38.90 0.89 0.50
C ALA A 203 -38.01 2.09 0.12
N GLY A 204 -36.81 2.21 0.73
CA GLY A 204 -35.85 3.27 0.43
C GLY A 204 -35.04 3.04 -0.85
N LEU A 205 -35.07 1.85 -1.45
CA LEU A 205 -34.15 1.44 -2.52
C LEU A 205 -34.29 2.21 -3.83
N GLU A 206 -35.45 2.80 -4.09
CA GLU A 206 -35.75 3.59 -5.28
C GLU A 206 -35.34 5.06 -5.14
N ASN A 207 -35.31 5.58 -3.91
CA ASN A 207 -35.00 7.00 -3.66
C ASN A 207 -33.48 7.21 -3.74
N PRO A 208 -32.92 8.07 -4.60
CA PRO A 208 -31.48 8.28 -4.66
C PRO A 208 -30.92 8.74 -3.30
N LEU A 209 -29.68 8.35 -2.99
CA LEU A 209 -29.01 8.84 -1.79
C LEU A 209 -28.70 10.34 -1.93
N PRO A 210 -28.92 11.16 -0.89
CA PRO A 210 -28.68 12.60 -0.94
C PRO A 210 -27.17 12.87 -0.83
N VAL A 211 -26.45 12.82 -1.95
CA VAL A 211 -25.02 13.15 -2.00
C VAL A 211 -24.85 14.67 -2.14
N PRO A 212 -24.13 15.35 -1.22
CA PRO A 212 -23.84 16.77 -1.35
C PRO A 212 -23.10 17.07 -2.65
N ALA A 213 -23.51 18.14 -3.34
CA ALA A 213 -22.81 18.61 -4.53
C ALA A 213 -21.43 19.20 -4.15
N PRO A 214 -20.40 19.06 -4.99
CA PRO A 214 -19.15 19.79 -4.81
C PRO A 214 -19.41 21.30 -4.75
N PRO A 215 -18.61 22.06 -3.97
CA PRO A 215 -18.66 23.51 -4.03
C PRO A 215 -18.34 23.98 -5.46
N GLU A 216 -18.98 25.07 -5.89
CA GLU A 216 -18.65 25.68 -7.19
C GLU A 216 -17.16 26.03 -7.23
N PRO A 217 -16.49 25.84 -8.39
CA PRO A 217 -15.10 26.25 -8.53
C PRO A 217 -14.98 27.73 -8.21
N GLN A 218 -14.24 28.07 -7.15
CA GLN A 218 -13.90 29.46 -6.90
C GLN A 218 -13.08 29.95 -8.10
N ALA A 219 -13.45 31.10 -8.65
CA ALA A 219 -12.64 31.74 -9.69
C ALA A 219 -11.19 31.85 -9.16
N PRO A 220 -10.18 31.52 -9.97
CA PRO A 220 -8.80 31.65 -9.54
C PRO A 220 -8.58 33.07 -8.98
N PRO A 221 -7.85 33.22 -7.87
CA PRO A 221 -7.55 34.55 -7.35
C PRO A 221 -6.96 35.39 -8.49
N ALA A 222 -7.46 36.63 -8.64
CA ALA A 222 -7.13 37.51 -9.75
C ALA A 222 -5.63 37.89 -9.83
N GLU A 223 -4.86 37.52 -8.81
CA GLU A 223 -3.45 37.80 -8.66
C GLU A 223 -2.69 36.48 -8.47
N PHE A 224 -2.37 35.80 -9.57
CA PHE A 224 -1.20 34.94 -9.57
C PHE A 224 0.01 35.87 -9.53
N GLU A 225 0.53 36.13 -8.32
CA GLU A 225 1.88 36.68 -8.20
C GLU A 225 2.82 35.67 -8.86
N PRO A 226 3.50 36.01 -9.98
CA PRO A 226 4.38 35.08 -10.65
C PRO A 226 5.48 34.67 -9.66
N LEU A 227 5.64 33.37 -9.45
CA LEU A 227 6.72 32.83 -8.63
C LEU A 227 8.04 33.48 -9.09
N PRO A 228 8.88 33.97 -8.14
CA PRO A 228 10.15 34.56 -8.52
C PRO A 228 10.93 33.53 -9.32
N ILE A 229 11.17 33.83 -10.60
CA ILE A 229 12.06 33.06 -11.45
C ILE A 229 13.40 33.07 -10.73
N GLY A 230 13.80 31.90 -10.21
CA GLY A 230 14.99 31.74 -9.40
C GLY A 230 16.18 32.42 -10.07
N GLY A 231 16.67 33.49 -9.45
CA GLY A 231 17.96 34.06 -9.79
C GLY A 231 19.01 33.02 -9.44
N GLY A 232 19.62 32.43 -10.46
CA GLY A 232 20.71 31.49 -10.28
C GLY A 232 21.87 32.16 -9.55
N LEU A 233 22.34 31.47 -8.51
CA LEU A 233 23.72 31.47 -8.01
C LEU A 233 24.04 30.04 -7.56
#